data_AF-A0A1M5UJ86-F1
#
_entry.id   AF-A0A1M5UJ86-F1
#
_cell.length_a   1.000
_cell.length_b   1.000
_cell.length_c   1.000
_cell.angle_alpha   90.00
_cell.angle_beta   90.00
_cell.angle_gamma   90.00
#
_symmetry.space_group_name_H-M   'P 1'
#
loop_
_entity.id
_entity.type
_entity.pdbx_description
1 polymer ?
#
loop_
_entity_poly.entity_id
_entity_poly.type
_entity_poly.pdbx_seq_one_letter_code
_entity_poly.pdbx_strand_id
1 'polypeptide(L)'
;MTINLKEPGWQTLIHASERHWLSVERACRRDNDRGLIRRGLYGLSMRWPDFALRAFSAAPRRLLRTARLLGCLSYARRLHFLGQTSQHAWFSSDWESMAPVEACKAINLLCRETGVSSPLPRRLREYLEGQLTLSAPQIERHCRIALQRLPYALLEALERQIWSSIDAPFNMRAKSIAANHAVRLLAGLEYNRKALRRFLLDYSQGRERVYLDHSLNRAWLARHPRIDAAIWLGAQRGTQRQEKGICIDIETDPLEVLMLGTYVGSCLGLGGMMEDSAVACLLDANKQVVYARDQEGRVLARQLLAIDELERLVCFDIYPVSADAALRAAFRAHNIALAHALGIAIYTEQMDEHYRVPVILAQTWWDDGVNDTIVDQAIGPTSIPS
;
A
#
# COMPACT_ATOMS: atom_id res chain seq x y z
N MET A 1 -8.50 8.59 -27.72
CA MET A 1 -8.54 10.02 -27.36
C MET A 1 -7.11 10.52 -27.31
N THR A 2 -6.64 11.15 -28.39
CA THR A 2 -5.25 11.60 -28.54
C THR A 2 -5.07 12.86 -27.71
N ILE A 3 -4.28 12.79 -26.64
CA ILE A 3 -3.94 13.98 -25.84
C ILE A 3 -2.98 14.80 -26.70
N ASN A 4 -3.47 15.91 -27.26
CA ASN A 4 -2.63 16.86 -27.96
C ASN A 4 -1.83 17.62 -26.90
N LEU A 5 -0.68 17.07 -26.49
CA LEU A 5 0.32 17.87 -25.79
C LEU A 5 0.65 19.03 -26.73
N LYS A 6 0.42 20.27 -26.30
CA LYS A 6 0.93 21.42 -27.06
C LYS A 6 2.41 21.13 -27.37
N GLU A 7 2.82 21.38 -28.60
CA GLU A 7 4.14 21.04 -29.15
C GLU A 7 5.40 21.43 -28.32
N PRO A 8 5.40 22.27 -27.25
CA PRO A 8 6.58 22.42 -26.38
C PRO A 8 6.79 21.37 -25.25
N GLY A 9 5.82 20.49 -24.95
CA GLY A 9 5.92 19.63 -23.76
C GLY A 9 7.02 18.55 -23.80
N TRP A 10 7.21 17.91 -24.96
CA TRP A 10 8.21 16.84 -25.14
C TRP A 10 9.64 17.40 -25.15
N GLN A 11 9.84 18.63 -25.61
CA GLN A 11 11.14 19.30 -25.60
C GLN A 11 11.66 19.46 -24.16
N THR A 12 10.77 19.81 -23.23
CA THR A 12 11.12 19.92 -21.80
C THR A 12 11.63 18.60 -21.24
N LEU A 13 11.07 17.46 -21.67
CA LEU A 13 11.53 16.14 -21.26
C LEU A 13 12.89 15.80 -21.89
N ILE A 14 13.09 16.08 -23.18
CA ILE A 14 14.37 15.83 -23.86
C ILE A 14 15.51 16.63 -23.23
N HIS A 15 15.24 17.86 -22.81
CA HIS A 15 16.23 18.72 -22.16
C HIS A 15 16.37 18.47 -20.65
N ALA A 16 15.63 17.50 -20.08
CA ALA A 16 15.78 17.15 -18.67
C ALA A 16 17.16 16.52 -18.43
N SER A 17 17.87 17.01 -17.42
CA SER A 17 19.21 16.51 -17.11
C SER A 17 19.20 15.04 -16.66
N GLU A 18 20.32 14.34 -16.82
CA GLU A 18 20.52 12.96 -16.39
C GLU A 18 20.07 12.72 -14.93
N ARG A 19 20.29 13.70 -14.04
CA ARG A 19 19.85 13.65 -12.64
C ARG A 19 18.33 13.47 -12.48
N HIS A 20 17.52 14.03 -13.39
CA HIS A 20 16.07 13.84 -13.41
C HIS A 20 15.73 12.38 -13.73
N TRP A 21 16.33 11.84 -14.78
CA TRP A 21 16.11 10.47 -15.23
C TRP A 21 16.60 9.42 -14.22
N LEU A 22 17.75 9.64 -13.59
CA LEU A 22 18.23 8.81 -12.47
C LEU A 22 17.26 8.83 -11.28
N SER A 23 16.51 9.92 -11.08
CA SER A 23 15.48 9.97 -10.04
C SER A 23 14.26 9.12 -10.42
N VAL A 24 13.88 9.08 -11.71
CA VAL A 24 12.82 8.20 -12.23
C VAL A 24 13.22 6.74 -12.10
N GLU A 25 14.42 6.38 -12.58
CA GLU A 25 14.95 5.02 -12.50
C GLU A 25 14.92 4.49 -11.07
N ARG A 26 15.48 5.27 -10.11
CA ARG A 26 15.50 4.89 -8.69
C ARG A 26 14.10 4.72 -8.10
N ALA A 27 13.17 5.61 -8.45
CA ALA A 27 11.80 5.54 -7.93
C ALA A 27 10.99 4.35 -8.51
N CYS A 28 11.37 3.87 -9.70
CA CYS A 28 10.69 2.78 -10.41
C CYS A 28 11.38 1.42 -10.25
N ARG A 29 12.37 1.27 -9.37
CA ARG A 29 13.11 0.01 -9.16
C ARG A 29 12.23 -1.15 -8.68
N ARG A 30 11.16 -0.85 -7.92
CA ARG A 30 10.17 -1.84 -7.49
C ARG A 30 8.99 -1.78 -8.43
N ASP A 31 8.55 -2.92 -8.95
CA ASP A 31 7.46 -3.00 -9.92
C ASP A 31 6.16 -2.38 -9.41
N ASN A 32 5.82 -2.61 -8.14
CA ASN A 32 4.64 -2.01 -7.51
C ASN A 32 4.75 -0.47 -7.41
N ASP A 33 5.92 0.06 -7.04
CA ASP A 33 6.16 1.51 -7.02
C ASP A 33 6.06 2.10 -8.43
N ARG A 34 6.66 1.43 -9.44
CA ARG A 34 6.54 1.80 -10.86
C ARG A 34 5.07 1.85 -11.29
N GLY A 35 4.27 0.85 -10.91
CA GLY A 35 2.83 0.79 -11.21
C GLY A 35 2.07 1.97 -10.64
N LEU A 36 2.31 2.33 -9.37
CA LEU A 36 1.70 3.48 -8.71
C LEU A 36 2.15 4.81 -9.35
N ILE A 37 3.45 4.99 -9.55
CA ILE A 37 4.01 6.20 -10.18
C ILE A 37 3.43 6.41 -11.58
N ARG A 38 3.39 5.35 -12.40
CA ARG A 38 2.77 5.38 -13.74
C ARG A 38 1.31 5.82 -13.67
N ARG A 39 0.51 5.22 -12.78
CA ARG A 39 -0.91 5.57 -12.58
C ARG A 39 -1.09 7.04 -12.19
N GLY A 40 -0.27 7.54 -11.26
CA GLY A 40 -0.31 8.92 -10.79
C GLY A 40 0.11 9.93 -11.85
N LEU A 41 1.25 9.71 -12.51
CA LEU A 41 1.74 10.56 -13.60
C LEU A 41 0.75 10.60 -14.76
N TYR A 42 0.14 9.47 -15.11
CA TYR A 42 -0.91 9.42 -16.13
C TYR A 42 -2.12 10.28 -15.75
N GLY A 43 -2.58 10.21 -14.49
CA GLY A 43 -3.66 11.07 -14.01
C GLY A 43 -3.30 12.56 -14.10
N LEU A 44 -2.08 12.92 -13.69
CA LEU A 44 -1.58 14.29 -13.77
C LEU A 44 -1.43 14.76 -15.21
N SER A 45 -0.88 13.97 -16.13
CA SER A 45 -0.72 14.38 -17.53
C SER A 45 -2.06 14.51 -18.26
N MET A 46 -3.05 13.70 -17.90
CA MET A 46 -4.41 13.78 -18.44
C MET A 46 -5.15 15.05 -18.00
N ARG A 47 -4.95 15.50 -16.76
CA ARG A 47 -5.72 16.61 -16.17
C ARG A 47 -4.94 17.92 -16.13
N TRP A 48 -3.67 17.87 -15.77
CA TRP A 48 -2.79 19.02 -15.54
C TRP A 48 -1.39 18.81 -16.18
N PRO A 49 -1.30 18.69 -17.52
CA PRO A 49 -0.03 18.41 -18.20
C PRO A 49 1.06 19.45 -17.89
N ASP A 50 0.71 20.75 -17.90
CA ASP A 50 1.67 21.84 -17.62
C ASP A 50 2.17 21.81 -16.18
N PHE A 51 1.31 21.44 -15.23
CA PHE A 51 1.72 21.24 -13.83
C PHE A 51 2.71 20.07 -13.72
N ALA A 52 2.41 18.93 -14.35
CA ALA A 52 3.27 17.76 -14.31
C ALA A 52 4.67 18.05 -14.90
N LEU A 53 4.73 18.75 -16.03
CA LEU A 53 6.00 19.15 -16.67
C LEU A 53 6.80 20.11 -15.80
N ARG A 54 6.19 21.21 -15.31
CA ARG A 54 6.87 22.16 -14.41
C ARG A 54 7.37 21.48 -13.14
N ALA A 55 6.56 20.60 -12.55
CA ALA A 55 6.93 19.83 -11.36
C ALA A 55 8.07 18.84 -11.64
N PHE A 56 8.12 18.25 -12.83
CA PHE A 56 9.20 17.34 -13.22
C PHE A 56 10.53 18.09 -13.32
N SER A 57 10.55 19.25 -14.00
CA SER A 57 11.76 20.08 -14.15
C SER A 57 12.23 20.70 -12.84
N ALA A 58 11.31 21.11 -11.97
CA ALA A 58 11.66 21.79 -10.72
C ALA A 58 11.93 20.82 -9.55
N ALA A 59 11.18 19.72 -9.46
CA ALA A 59 11.12 18.89 -8.26
C ALA A 59 10.86 17.39 -8.56
N PRO A 60 11.68 16.72 -9.39
CA PRO A 60 11.39 15.39 -9.92
C PRO A 60 11.15 14.35 -8.82
N ARG A 61 11.97 14.35 -7.76
CA ARG A 61 11.83 13.40 -6.65
C ARG A 61 10.51 13.58 -5.90
N ARG A 62 10.09 14.83 -5.67
CA ARG A 62 8.82 15.12 -4.99
C ARG A 62 7.65 14.77 -5.89
N LEU A 63 7.72 15.12 -7.19
CA LEU A 63 6.70 14.72 -8.17
C LEU A 63 6.49 13.21 -8.17
N LEU A 64 7.56 12.41 -8.21
CA LEU A 64 7.46 10.94 -8.21
C LEU A 64 6.83 10.42 -6.91
N ARG A 65 7.16 10.99 -5.76
CA ARG A 65 6.52 10.67 -4.47
C ARG A 65 5.03 11.02 -4.48
N THR A 66 4.66 12.22 -4.94
CA THR A 66 3.27 12.67 -5.02
C THR A 66 2.48 11.83 -6.03
N ALA A 67 3.05 11.52 -7.19
CA ALA A 67 2.47 10.65 -8.20
C ALA A 67 2.27 9.23 -7.65
N ARG A 68 3.22 8.69 -6.89
CA ARG A 68 3.05 7.40 -6.22
C ARG A 68 1.84 7.39 -5.27
N LEU A 69 1.67 8.46 -4.47
CA LEU A 69 0.54 8.59 -3.55
C LEU A 69 -0.79 8.74 -4.31
N LEU A 70 -0.82 9.58 -5.35
CA LEU A 70 -1.98 9.77 -6.22
C LEU A 70 -2.34 8.48 -6.96
N GLY A 71 -1.34 7.69 -7.34
CA GLY A 71 -1.45 6.39 -7.97
C GLY A 71 -2.14 5.33 -7.11
N CYS A 72 -2.21 5.55 -5.79
CA CYS A 72 -3.01 4.72 -4.89
C CYS A 72 -4.51 4.94 -5.03
N LEU A 73 -5.00 5.94 -5.77
CA LEU A 73 -6.43 6.08 -6.04
C LEU A 73 -6.84 5.17 -7.22
N SER A 74 -8.05 4.60 -7.20
CA SER A 74 -8.60 3.92 -8.40
C SER A 74 -8.69 4.90 -9.59
N TYR A 75 -8.77 4.39 -10.83
CA TYR A 75 -8.69 5.23 -12.02
C TYR A 75 -9.78 6.33 -12.05
N ALA A 76 -11.04 5.94 -11.90
CA ALA A 76 -12.17 6.87 -11.89
C ALA A 76 -12.06 7.89 -10.74
N ARG A 77 -11.72 7.42 -9.53
CA ARG A 77 -11.56 8.27 -8.36
C ARG A 77 -10.41 9.26 -8.51
N ARG A 78 -9.29 8.84 -9.10
CA ARG A 78 -8.13 9.70 -9.36
C ARG A 78 -8.49 10.86 -10.28
N LEU A 79 -9.16 10.57 -11.41
CA LEU A 79 -9.55 11.61 -12.35
C LEU A 79 -10.59 12.57 -11.78
N HIS A 80 -11.55 12.05 -10.99
CA HIS A 80 -12.53 12.87 -10.29
C HIS A 80 -11.86 13.77 -9.24
N PHE A 81 -10.98 13.20 -8.41
CA PHE A 81 -10.21 13.92 -7.40
C PHE A 81 -9.41 15.08 -8.01
N LEU A 82 -8.69 14.85 -9.11
CA LEU A 82 -7.96 15.91 -9.80
C LEU A 82 -8.90 16.98 -10.38
N GLY A 83 -10.06 16.59 -10.93
CA GLY A 83 -11.05 17.55 -11.42
C GLY A 83 -11.65 18.44 -10.31
N GLN A 84 -11.83 17.91 -9.09
CA GLN A 84 -12.28 18.71 -7.95
C GLN A 84 -11.14 19.59 -7.40
N THR A 85 -9.95 19.02 -7.28
CA THR A 85 -8.78 19.69 -6.71
C THR A 85 -8.34 20.88 -7.58
N SER A 86 -8.64 20.89 -8.89
CA SER A 86 -8.28 22.00 -9.77
C SER A 86 -9.01 23.30 -9.43
N GLN A 87 -10.12 23.21 -8.69
CA GLN A 87 -10.88 24.37 -8.22
C GLN A 87 -10.33 24.96 -6.91
N HIS A 88 -9.37 24.28 -6.27
CA HIS A 88 -8.75 24.78 -5.06
C HIS A 88 -7.79 25.93 -5.38
N ALA A 89 -7.76 26.98 -4.55
CA ALA A 89 -6.97 28.20 -4.78
C ALA A 89 -5.49 27.96 -5.17
N TRP A 90 -4.85 26.95 -4.57
CA TRP A 90 -3.51 26.47 -4.96
C TRP A 90 -3.36 26.20 -6.47
N PHE A 91 -4.37 25.64 -7.13
CA PHE A 91 -4.29 25.13 -8.50
C PHE A 91 -5.15 25.92 -9.50
N SER A 92 -6.15 26.67 -9.04
CA SER A 92 -6.98 27.53 -9.89
C SER A 92 -6.36 28.91 -10.13
N SER A 93 -5.39 29.33 -9.31
CA SER A 93 -4.73 30.63 -9.43
C SER A 93 -3.71 30.65 -10.57
N ASP A 94 -3.75 31.71 -11.37
CA ASP A 94 -2.71 32.00 -12.37
C ASP A 94 -1.54 32.75 -11.71
N TRP A 95 -0.67 31.98 -11.05
CA TRP A 95 0.48 32.51 -10.33
C TRP A 95 1.48 33.26 -11.22
N GLU A 96 1.50 32.99 -12.53
CA GLU A 96 2.44 33.59 -13.48
C GLU A 96 1.96 34.97 -13.94
N SER A 97 0.65 35.18 -14.00
CA SER A 97 0.05 36.48 -14.35
C SER A 97 -0.08 37.45 -13.17
N MET A 98 0.07 36.97 -11.93
CA MET A 98 0.02 37.82 -10.72
C MET A 98 1.30 38.64 -10.54
N ALA A 99 1.16 39.86 -10.02
CA ALA A 99 2.31 40.63 -9.56
C ALA A 99 3.11 39.83 -8.50
N PRO A 100 4.45 39.73 -8.57
CA PRO A 100 5.21 38.79 -7.73
C PRO A 100 5.00 38.94 -6.22
N VAL A 101 4.82 40.17 -5.74
CA VAL A 101 4.54 40.46 -4.32
C VAL A 101 3.15 39.96 -3.93
N GLU A 102 2.14 40.18 -4.76
CA GLU A 102 0.76 39.72 -4.52
C GLU A 102 0.65 38.20 -4.56
N ALA A 103 1.34 37.54 -5.51
CA ALA A 103 1.45 36.09 -5.54
C ALA A 103 2.08 35.56 -4.22
N CYS A 104 3.16 36.19 -3.76
CA CYS A 104 3.80 35.78 -2.49
C CYS A 104 2.89 35.99 -1.28
N LYS A 105 2.11 37.08 -1.22
CA LYS A 105 1.11 37.30 -0.16
C LYS A 105 0.05 36.20 -0.15
N ALA A 106 -0.54 35.91 -1.31
CA ALA A 106 -1.56 34.87 -1.47
C ALA A 106 -1.01 33.47 -1.11
N ILE A 107 0.20 33.13 -1.56
CA ILE A 107 0.88 31.87 -1.20
C ILE A 107 1.09 31.80 0.32
N ASN A 108 1.56 32.89 0.95
CA ASN A 108 1.79 32.91 2.39
C ASN A 108 0.50 32.68 3.18
N LEU A 109 -0.60 33.29 2.75
CA LEU A 109 -1.92 33.08 3.34
C LEU A 109 -2.36 31.61 3.22
N LEU A 110 -2.31 31.04 2.02
CA LEU A 110 -2.68 29.64 1.78
C LEU A 110 -1.81 28.66 2.58
N CYS A 111 -0.53 28.94 2.76
CA CYS A 111 0.36 28.14 3.61
C CYS A 111 -0.12 28.12 5.07
N ARG A 112 -0.53 29.27 5.61
CA ARG A 112 -1.03 29.38 6.98
C ARG A 112 -2.35 28.65 7.17
N GLU A 113 -3.27 28.77 6.21
CA GLU A 113 -4.60 28.15 6.26
C GLU A 113 -4.53 26.62 6.13
N THR A 114 -3.68 26.12 5.24
CA THR A 114 -3.63 24.69 4.92
C THR A 114 -2.54 23.93 5.68
N GLY A 115 -1.62 24.64 6.33
CA GLY A 115 -0.44 24.08 7.01
C GLY A 115 0.63 23.54 6.04
N VAL A 116 0.63 24.00 4.79
CA VAL A 116 1.70 23.71 3.81
C VAL A 116 2.94 24.53 4.12
N SER A 117 4.11 23.91 4.01
CA SER A 117 5.40 24.58 4.17
C SER A 117 5.55 25.77 3.22
N SER A 118 5.80 26.96 3.76
CA SER A 118 5.92 28.18 2.96
C SER A 118 7.19 28.16 2.10
N PRO A 119 7.08 28.40 0.77
CA PRO A 119 8.26 28.53 -0.09
C PRO A 119 8.96 29.89 0.08
N LEU A 120 8.36 30.84 0.80
CA LEU A 120 8.88 32.19 0.97
C LEU A 120 10.11 32.20 1.91
N PRO A 121 11.19 32.90 1.55
CA PRO A 121 12.28 33.19 2.47
C PRO A 121 11.78 33.91 3.74
N ARG A 122 12.40 33.61 4.89
CA ARG A 122 12.02 34.20 6.19
C ARG A 122 11.87 35.74 6.13
N ARG A 123 12.86 36.45 5.58
CA ARG A 123 12.85 37.92 5.47
C ARG A 123 11.68 38.46 4.65
N LEU A 124 11.26 37.73 3.60
CA LEU A 124 10.10 38.13 2.81
C LEU A 124 8.81 37.95 3.61
N ARG A 125 8.68 36.88 4.41
CA ARG A 125 7.54 36.73 5.31
C ARG A 125 7.48 37.85 6.35
N GLU A 126 8.60 38.14 7.01
CA GLU A 126 8.70 39.24 7.98
C GLU A 126 8.36 40.59 7.34
N TYR A 127 8.77 40.82 6.08
CA TYR A 127 8.37 42.02 5.32
C TYR A 127 6.87 42.08 5.04
N LEU A 128 6.26 40.98 4.56
CA LEU A 128 4.83 40.90 4.30
C LEU A 128 3.98 41.03 5.58
N GLU A 129 4.55 40.72 6.73
CA GLU A 129 3.95 40.87 8.07
C GLU A 129 4.22 42.25 8.69
N GLY A 130 4.95 43.14 8.02
CA GLY A 130 5.29 44.48 8.52
C GLY A 130 6.36 44.51 9.62
N GLN A 131 7.06 43.40 9.84
CA GLN A 131 8.11 43.27 10.87
C GLN A 131 9.50 43.69 10.38
N LEU A 132 9.68 43.81 9.06
CA LEU A 132 10.95 44.13 8.44
C LEU A 132 10.72 45.06 7.24
N THR A 133 11.62 46.02 7.03
CA THR A 133 11.66 46.79 5.77
C THR A 133 12.71 46.19 4.84
N LEU A 134 12.34 46.01 3.57
CA LEU A 134 13.24 45.54 2.50
C LEU A 134 13.28 46.55 1.37
N SER A 135 14.42 46.68 0.69
CA SER A 135 14.50 47.48 -0.54
C SER A 135 13.81 46.78 -1.70
N ALA A 136 13.38 47.54 -2.72
CA ALA A 136 12.72 46.97 -3.90
C ALA A 136 13.52 45.83 -4.58
N PRO A 137 14.86 45.94 -4.78
CA PRO A 137 15.65 44.83 -5.32
C PRO A 137 15.69 43.58 -4.42
N GLN A 138 15.64 43.75 -3.09
CA GLN A 138 15.58 42.63 -2.15
C GLN A 138 14.23 41.91 -2.24
N ILE A 139 13.13 42.68 -2.33
CA ILE A 139 11.78 42.15 -2.51
C ILE A 139 11.72 41.33 -3.80
N GLU A 140 12.14 41.91 -4.93
CA GLU A 140 12.13 41.23 -6.23
C GLU A 140 12.93 39.92 -6.20
N ARG A 141 14.16 39.95 -5.65
CA ARG A 141 14.99 38.76 -5.49
C ARG A 141 14.30 37.69 -4.66
N HIS A 142 13.70 38.07 -3.53
CA HIS A 142 13.05 37.09 -2.65
C HIS A 142 11.76 36.53 -3.26
N CYS A 143 10.94 37.36 -3.93
CA CYS A 143 9.77 36.91 -4.67
C CYS A 143 10.15 35.91 -5.76
N ARG A 144 11.19 36.21 -6.54
CA ARG A 144 11.71 35.29 -7.56
C ARG A 144 12.11 33.94 -6.96
N ILE A 145 12.83 33.93 -5.84
CA ILE A 145 13.20 32.68 -5.15
C ILE A 145 11.97 31.92 -4.66
N ALA A 146 10.96 32.61 -4.12
CA ALA A 146 9.73 32.00 -3.64
C ALA A 146 8.95 31.34 -4.80
N LEU A 147 8.80 32.05 -5.93
CA LEU A 147 8.11 31.55 -7.12
C LEU A 147 8.87 30.38 -7.78
N GLN A 148 10.20 30.40 -7.79
CA GLN A 148 11.01 29.25 -8.23
C GLN A 148 10.79 28.00 -7.36
N ARG A 149 10.42 28.17 -6.08
CA ARG A 149 10.12 27.08 -5.14
C ARG A 149 8.64 26.69 -5.12
N LEU A 150 7.76 27.43 -5.78
CA LEU A 150 6.32 27.19 -5.79
C LEU A 150 5.94 25.76 -6.20
N PRO A 151 6.58 25.11 -7.20
CA PRO A 151 6.26 23.71 -7.54
C PRO A 151 6.39 22.75 -6.35
N TYR A 152 7.32 22.98 -5.43
CA TYR A 152 7.45 22.17 -4.22
C TYR A 152 6.26 22.33 -3.26
N ALA A 153 5.76 23.56 -3.11
CA ALA A 153 4.60 23.86 -2.26
C ALA A 153 3.31 23.33 -2.89
N LEU A 154 3.14 23.42 -4.21
CA LEU A 154 1.98 22.87 -4.92
C LEU A 154 1.91 21.34 -4.80
N LEU A 155 3.05 20.65 -4.92
CA LEU A 155 3.10 19.20 -4.70
C LEU A 155 2.77 18.84 -3.24
N GLU A 156 3.21 19.63 -2.27
CA GLU A 156 2.84 19.43 -0.85
C GLU A 156 1.35 19.62 -0.61
N ALA A 157 0.77 20.69 -1.17
CA ALA A 157 -0.65 20.96 -1.10
C ALA A 157 -1.45 19.80 -1.70
N LEU A 158 -1.01 19.28 -2.86
CA LEU A 158 -1.63 18.12 -3.49
C LEU A 158 -1.53 16.87 -2.61
N GLU A 159 -0.36 16.58 -2.03
CA GLU A 159 -0.18 15.47 -1.09
C GLU A 159 -1.15 15.57 0.10
N ARG A 160 -1.31 16.75 0.69
CA ARG A 160 -2.24 16.99 1.80
C ARG A 160 -3.70 16.76 1.38
N GLN A 161 -4.10 17.24 0.21
CA GLN A 161 -5.45 17.02 -0.31
C GLN A 161 -5.73 15.54 -0.58
N ILE A 162 -4.75 14.80 -1.15
CA ILE A 162 -4.88 13.36 -1.33
C ILE A 162 -5.07 12.69 0.03
N TRP A 163 -4.23 13.01 1.02
CA TRP A 163 -4.35 12.45 2.37
C TRP A 163 -5.67 12.74 3.05
N SER A 164 -6.16 13.99 2.95
CA SER A 164 -7.48 14.36 3.45
C SER A 164 -8.57 13.52 2.80
N SER A 165 -8.45 13.20 1.50
CA SER A 165 -9.45 12.39 0.80
C SER A 165 -9.42 10.90 1.19
N ILE A 166 -8.29 10.35 1.64
CA ILE A 166 -8.14 8.90 1.89
C ILE A 166 -8.16 8.52 3.38
N ASP A 167 -7.66 9.38 4.26
CA ASP A 167 -7.48 9.07 5.69
C ASP A 167 -8.44 9.82 6.61
N ALA A 168 -9.08 10.92 6.18
CA ALA A 168 -9.97 11.71 7.05
C ALA A 168 -11.05 10.90 7.79
N PRO A 169 -11.69 9.87 7.20
CA PRO A 169 -12.68 9.06 7.92
C PRO A 169 -12.10 8.17 9.03
N PHE A 170 -10.79 7.95 9.05
CA PHE A 170 -10.14 6.94 9.91
C PHE A 170 -9.14 7.57 10.87
N ASN A 171 -8.42 8.61 10.43
CA ASN A 171 -7.29 9.22 11.14
C ASN A 171 -6.28 8.17 11.63
N MET A 172 -5.90 7.26 10.72
CA MET A 172 -5.10 6.09 11.04
C MET A 172 -3.67 6.19 10.51
N ARG A 173 -3.41 7.00 9.47
CA ARG A 173 -2.13 7.01 8.76
C ARG A 173 -0.90 7.25 9.62
N ALA A 174 -1.07 7.94 10.76
CA ALA A 174 0.01 8.32 11.67
C ALA A 174 0.21 7.30 12.80
N LYS A 175 -0.67 6.31 12.95
CA LYS A 175 -0.61 5.30 14.03
C LYS A 175 0.51 4.28 13.79
N SER A 176 0.68 3.82 12.56
CA SER A 176 1.74 2.87 12.18
C SER A 176 1.99 2.85 10.67
N ILE A 177 3.08 2.20 10.24
CA ILE A 177 3.37 1.96 8.82
C ILE A 177 2.26 1.10 8.19
N ALA A 178 1.77 0.08 8.90
CA ALA A 178 0.69 -0.79 8.44
C ALA A 178 -0.64 -0.03 8.32
N ALA A 179 -0.95 0.87 9.24
CA ALA A 179 -2.14 1.71 9.17
C ALA A 179 -2.08 2.69 7.99
N ASN A 180 -0.91 3.27 7.72
CA ASN A 180 -0.67 4.09 6.53
C ASN A 180 -0.88 3.29 5.24
N HIS A 181 -0.38 2.06 5.20
CA HIS A 181 -0.55 1.15 4.09
C HIS A 181 -2.03 0.84 3.85
N ALA A 182 -2.76 0.44 4.88
CA ALA A 182 -4.15 -0.01 4.76
C ALA A 182 -5.09 1.07 4.20
N VAL A 183 -4.95 2.34 4.62
CA VAL A 183 -5.77 3.44 4.07
C VAL A 183 -5.42 3.77 2.63
N ARG A 184 -4.16 3.58 2.22
CA ARG A 184 -3.74 3.71 0.81
C ARG A 184 -4.25 2.56 -0.04
N LEU A 185 -4.22 1.34 0.50
CA LEU A 185 -4.79 0.16 -0.15
C LEU A 185 -6.26 0.39 -0.45
N LEU A 186 -7.07 0.72 0.57
CA LEU A 186 -8.49 1.03 0.41
C LEU A 186 -8.76 2.09 -0.66
N ALA A 187 -7.86 3.07 -0.81
CA ALA A 187 -8.06 4.15 -1.75
C ALA A 187 -8.03 3.68 -3.21
N GLY A 188 -7.32 2.58 -3.49
CA GLY A 188 -7.07 2.02 -4.82
C GLY A 188 -8.04 0.93 -5.22
N LEU A 189 -8.65 0.27 -4.24
CA LEU A 189 -9.52 -0.87 -4.46
C LEU A 189 -10.79 -0.53 -5.23
N GLU A 190 -11.09 -1.40 -6.20
CA GLU A 190 -12.37 -1.51 -6.89
C GLU A 190 -13.21 -2.64 -6.27
N TYR A 191 -12.63 -3.83 -6.14
CA TYR A 191 -13.20 -4.98 -5.42
C TYR A 191 -12.83 -4.97 -3.94
N ASN A 192 -13.60 -5.66 -3.10
CA ASN A 192 -13.40 -5.75 -1.64
C ASN A 192 -13.40 -4.41 -0.87
N ARG A 193 -13.60 -3.27 -1.57
CA ARG A 193 -13.54 -1.91 -1.02
C ARG A 193 -14.50 -1.67 0.14
N LYS A 194 -15.76 -2.11 0.00
CA LYS A 194 -16.80 -1.90 1.04
C LYS A 194 -16.44 -2.66 2.31
N ALA A 195 -15.99 -3.90 2.17
CA ALA A 195 -15.62 -4.77 3.27
C ALA A 195 -14.37 -4.22 3.99
N LEU A 196 -13.32 -3.84 3.25
CA LEU A 196 -12.14 -3.20 3.85
C LEU A 196 -12.47 -1.86 4.52
N ARG A 197 -13.34 -1.03 3.92
CA ARG A 197 -13.78 0.23 4.53
C ARG A 197 -14.46 -0.02 5.87
N ARG A 198 -15.32 -1.04 5.95
CA ARG A 198 -16.01 -1.39 7.20
C ARG A 198 -15.00 -1.84 8.25
N PHE A 199 -14.09 -2.74 7.89
CA PHE A 199 -13.00 -3.17 8.76
C PHE A 199 -12.20 -1.99 9.31
N LEU A 200 -11.76 -1.04 8.46
CA LEU A 200 -10.96 0.10 8.92
C LEU A 200 -11.73 1.08 9.82
N LEU A 201 -13.05 1.20 9.65
CA LEU A 201 -13.91 1.96 10.58
C LEU A 201 -14.03 1.27 11.94
N ASP A 202 -14.16 -0.06 11.95
CA ASP A 202 -14.21 -0.84 13.19
C ASP A 202 -12.84 -0.80 13.91
N TYR A 203 -11.75 -1.00 13.16
CA TYR A 203 -10.38 -0.90 13.67
C TYR A 203 -10.07 0.48 14.24
N SER A 204 -10.48 1.57 13.58
CA SER A 204 -10.23 2.94 14.09
C SER A 204 -10.92 3.22 15.43
N GLN A 205 -11.94 2.43 15.78
CA GLN A 205 -12.70 2.47 17.02
C GLN A 205 -12.24 1.40 18.04
N GLY A 206 -11.08 0.77 17.83
CA GLY A 206 -10.51 -0.23 18.73
C GLY A 206 -11.11 -1.64 18.60
N ARG A 207 -11.94 -1.88 17.58
CA ARG A 207 -12.58 -3.18 17.31
C ARG A 207 -11.80 -3.95 16.26
N GLU A 208 -10.57 -4.33 16.58
CA GLU A 208 -9.57 -4.80 15.61
C GLU A 208 -9.92 -6.12 14.93
N ARG A 209 -10.59 -7.05 15.62
CA ARG A 209 -10.88 -8.41 15.12
C ARG A 209 -12.37 -8.73 14.92
N VAL A 210 -13.24 -7.72 14.96
CA VAL A 210 -14.71 -7.91 14.84
C VAL A 210 -15.14 -8.54 13.50
N TYR A 211 -14.30 -8.48 12.47
CA TYR A 211 -14.57 -9.17 11.20
C TYR A 211 -14.62 -10.70 11.34
N LEU A 212 -13.92 -11.29 12.32
CA LEU A 212 -13.98 -12.73 12.60
C LEU A 212 -15.35 -13.15 13.14
N ASP A 213 -16.04 -12.26 13.86
CA ASP A 213 -17.37 -12.49 14.42
C ASP A 213 -18.52 -12.32 13.41
N HIS A 214 -18.20 -11.98 12.15
CA HIS A 214 -19.21 -11.82 11.10
C HIS A 214 -20.00 -13.12 10.91
N SER A 215 -21.31 -13.01 10.70
CA SER A 215 -22.22 -14.17 10.62
C SER A 215 -21.77 -15.22 9.60
N LEU A 216 -21.27 -14.79 8.44
CA LEU A 216 -20.75 -15.69 7.40
C LEU A 216 -19.46 -16.42 7.81
N ASN A 217 -18.53 -15.75 8.51
CA ASN A 217 -17.32 -16.41 9.03
C ASN A 217 -17.69 -17.44 10.10
N ARG A 218 -18.60 -17.08 11.03
CA ARG A 218 -19.11 -18.02 12.04
C ARG A 218 -19.84 -19.20 11.42
N ALA A 219 -20.67 -18.95 10.40
CA ALA A 219 -21.37 -20.01 9.69
C ALA A 219 -20.39 -20.93 8.95
N TRP A 220 -19.32 -20.39 8.35
CA TRP A 220 -18.28 -21.21 7.74
C TRP A 220 -17.57 -22.08 8.79
N LEU A 221 -17.10 -21.50 9.88
CA LEU A 221 -16.44 -22.26 10.96
C LEU A 221 -17.35 -23.34 11.55
N ALA A 222 -18.64 -23.04 11.75
CA ALA A 222 -19.61 -24.01 12.27
C ALA A 222 -19.88 -25.19 11.32
N ARG A 223 -19.67 -25.02 10.00
CA ARG A 223 -19.76 -26.12 9.02
C ARG A 223 -18.51 -27.01 9.00
N HIS A 224 -17.40 -26.58 9.60
CA HIS A 224 -16.13 -27.30 9.59
C HIS A 224 -15.69 -27.62 11.03
N PRO A 225 -16.41 -28.52 11.73
CA PRO A 225 -16.23 -28.78 13.15
C PRO A 225 -14.90 -29.46 13.50
N ARG A 226 -14.14 -29.99 12.52
CA ARG A 226 -12.82 -30.56 12.79
C ARG A 226 -11.75 -29.48 12.98
N ILE A 227 -11.99 -28.27 12.50
CA ILE A 227 -11.04 -27.17 12.61
C ILE A 227 -11.16 -26.56 14.01
N ASP A 228 -10.10 -26.69 14.82
CA ASP A 228 -9.98 -25.91 16.05
C ASP A 228 -9.79 -24.42 15.68
N ALA A 229 -10.88 -23.66 15.77
CA ALA A 229 -10.89 -22.24 15.44
C ALA A 229 -9.96 -21.41 16.34
N ALA A 230 -9.70 -21.82 17.58
CA ALA A 230 -8.82 -21.09 18.49
C ALA A 230 -7.35 -21.21 18.07
N ILE A 231 -6.95 -22.40 17.60
CA ILE A 231 -5.62 -22.62 17.01
C ILE A 231 -5.53 -21.88 15.66
N TRP A 232 -6.50 -22.10 14.77
CA TRP A 232 -6.47 -21.55 13.41
C TRP A 232 -6.47 -20.02 13.36
N LEU A 233 -7.30 -19.37 14.18
CA LEU A 233 -7.40 -17.90 14.22
C LEU A 233 -6.31 -17.26 15.10
N GLY A 234 -5.31 -18.04 15.54
CA GLY A 234 -4.14 -17.55 16.29
C GLY A 234 -4.46 -17.08 17.71
N ALA A 235 -5.57 -17.54 18.31
CA ALA A 235 -5.87 -17.28 19.72
C ALA A 235 -4.95 -18.11 20.64
N GLN A 236 -4.50 -19.28 20.18
CA GLN A 236 -3.50 -20.11 20.85
C GLN A 236 -2.18 -20.08 20.07
N ARG A 237 -1.13 -19.47 20.63
CA ARG A 237 0.22 -19.37 20.03
C ARG A 237 1.03 -20.68 20.05
N GLY A 238 0.37 -21.82 19.95
CA GLY A 238 0.99 -23.14 20.13
C GLY A 238 1.91 -23.57 18.99
N THR A 239 1.91 -22.88 17.85
CA THR A 239 2.60 -23.29 16.62
C THR A 239 3.78 -22.40 16.22
N GLN A 240 4.10 -21.39 17.02
CA GLN A 240 5.27 -20.54 16.81
C GLN A 240 6.54 -21.39 16.78
N ARG A 241 7.30 -21.31 15.68
CA ARG A 241 8.60 -21.96 15.56
C ARG A 241 9.72 -20.93 15.58
N GLN A 242 10.74 -21.19 16.39
CA GLN A 242 11.99 -20.44 16.38
C GLN A 242 13.13 -21.37 15.97
N GLU A 243 13.80 -21.05 14.88
CA GLU A 243 14.95 -21.82 14.39
C GLU A 243 16.04 -20.87 13.91
N LYS A 244 17.26 -20.99 14.45
CA LYS A 244 18.44 -20.21 14.03
C LYS A 244 18.20 -18.68 13.97
N GLY A 245 17.40 -18.15 14.89
CA GLY A 245 17.06 -16.71 14.94
C GLY A 245 15.93 -16.28 14.01
N ILE A 246 15.27 -17.21 13.32
CA ILE A 246 14.09 -16.97 12.50
C ILE A 246 12.86 -17.42 13.29
N CYS A 247 11.85 -16.56 13.38
CA CYS A 247 10.54 -16.87 13.94
C CYS A 247 9.52 -17.05 12.81
N ILE A 248 8.86 -18.20 12.75
CA ILE A 248 7.75 -18.48 11.83
C ILE A 248 6.46 -18.64 12.64
N ASP A 249 5.46 -17.80 12.33
CA ASP A 249 4.17 -17.81 13.01
C ASP A 249 3.05 -17.24 12.13
N ILE A 250 1.80 -17.57 12.48
CA ILE A 250 0.60 -16.95 11.91
C ILE A 250 0.58 -15.47 12.29
N GLU A 251 0.38 -14.59 11.31
CA GLU A 251 0.19 -13.17 11.56
C GLU A 251 -1.19 -12.91 12.16
N THR A 252 -1.22 -12.18 13.25
CA THR A 252 -2.45 -11.90 13.99
C THR A 252 -2.75 -10.40 14.12
N ASP A 253 -1.83 -9.51 13.74
CA ASP A 253 -2.12 -8.10 13.50
C ASP A 253 -2.80 -7.97 12.12
N PRO A 254 -4.08 -7.56 12.08
CA PRO A 254 -4.83 -7.50 10.84
C PRO A 254 -4.30 -6.44 9.86
N LEU A 255 -3.59 -5.41 10.33
CA LEU A 255 -2.95 -4.44 9.44
C LEU A 255 -1.67 -5.01 8.83
N GLU A 256 -0.92 -5.83 9.57
CA GLU A 256 0.24 -6.55 9.05
C GLU A 256 -0.17 -7.61 8.01
N VAL A 257 -1.34 -8.24 8.16
CA VAL A 257 -1.91 -9.13 7.13
C VAL A 257 -2.09 -8.38 5.80
N LEU A 258 -2.61 -7.15 5.82
CA LEU A 258 -2.76 -6.34 4.59
C LEU A 258 -1.42 -5.99 3.92
N MET A 259 -0.31 -6.10 4.64
CA MET A 259 1.03 -5.84 4.11
C MET A 259 1.66 -7.05 3.40
N LEU A 260 0.98 -8.20 3.31
CA LEU A 260 1.56 -9.48 2.88
C LEU A 260 2.29 -9.44 1.54
N GLY A 261 1.79 -8.71 0.55
CA GLY A 261 2.49 -8.56 -0.71
C GLY A 261 3.50 -7.42 -0.72
N THR A 262 3.36 -6.43 0.16
CA THR A 262 4.32 -5.31 0.25
C THR A 262 5.63 -5.72 0.92
N TYR A 263 5.59 -6.60 1.92
CA TYR A 263 6.81 -7.08 2.56
C TYR A 263 7.74 -7.83 1.61
N VAL A 264 7.17 -8.64 0.73
CA VAL A 264 7.92 -9.54 -0.16
C VAL A 264 7.92 -9.10 -1.62
N GLY A 265 7.27 -7.98 -1.94
CA GLY A 265 7.21 -7.43 -3.29
C GLY A 265 6.37 -8.23 -4.29
N SER A 266 5.30 -8.91 -3.85
CA SER A 266 4.41 -9.68 -4.73
C SER A 266 3.27 -8.85 -5.35
N CYS A 267 2.50 -9.48 -6.24
CA CYS A 267 1.31 -8.90 -6.88
C CYS A 267 0.18 -8.52 -5.91
N LEU A 268 0.22 -9.02 -4.67
CA LEU A 268 -0.72 -8.73 -3.59
C LEU A 268 -0.37 -7.44 -2.82
N GLY A 269 0.78 -6.83 -3.13
CA GLY A 269 1.24 -5.62 -2.46
C GLY A 269 0.56 -4.37 -3.01
N LEU A 270 0.58 -3.29 -2.23
CA LEU A 270 0.11 -1.99 -2.69
C LEU A 270 0.81 -1.58 -3.98
N GLY A 271 0.04 -1.38 -5.05
CA GLY A 271 0.61 -1.13 -6.38
C GLY A 271 0.49 -2.30 -7.36
N GLY A 272 0.29 -3.51 -6.84
CA GLY A 272 0.21 -4.77 -7.58
C GLY A 272 -1.13 -4.99 -8.27
N MET A 273 -1.17 -6.00 -9.14
CA MET A 273 -2.36 -6.30 -9.96
C MET A 273 -3.48 -7.03 -9.21
N MET A 274 -3.15 -7.69 -8.09
CA MET A 274 -4.10 -8.45 -7.25
C MET A 274 -4.18 -7.88 -5.83
N GLU A 275 -4.00 -6.58 -5.65
CA GLU A 275 -3.95 -5.93 -4.33
C GLU A 275 -5.25 -6.08 -3.50
N ASP A 276 -6.39 -6.28 -4.17
CA ASP A 276 -7.68 -6.57 -3.54
C ASP A 276 -7.72 -7.91 -2.80
N SER A 277 -6.91 -8.89 -3.24
CA SER A 277 -6.87 -10.23 -2.66
C SER A 277 -6.22 -10.25 -1.27
N ALA A 278 -5.38 -9.26 -0.95
CA ALA A 278 -4.91 -9.07 0.43
C ALA A 278 -6.06 -8.85 1.42
N VAL A 279 -7.17 -8.27 0.96
CA VAL A 279 -8.37 -8.09 1.78
C VAL A 279 -9.08 -9.42 2.05
N ALA A 280 -9.11 -10.34 1.08
CA ALA A 280 -9.68 -11.66 1.31
C ALA A 280 -8.86 -12.46 2.31
N CYS A 281 -7.52 -12.38 2.23
CA CYS A 281 -6.62 -13.02 3.19
C CYS A 281 -6.78 -12.45 4.62
N LEU A 282 -7.25 -11.21 4.75
CA LEU A 282 -7.61 -10.64 6.05
C LEU A 282 -9.00 -11.10 6.50
N LEU A 283 -10.02 -10.91 5.66
CA LEU A 283 -11.41 -10.94 6.12
C LEU A 283 -11.99 -12.36 6.21
N ASP A 284 -11.57 -13.26 5.34
CA ASP A 284 -12.16 -14.59 5.27
C ASP A 284 -11.53 -15.49 6.33
N ALA A 285 -12.36 -16.04 7.22
CA ALA A 285 -11.89 -16.85 8.35
C ALA A 285 -11.16 -18.15 7.93
N ASN A 286 -11.22 -18.56 6.66
CA ASN A 286 -10.56 -19.75 6.15
C ASN A 286 -9.17 -19.47 5.55
N LYS A 287 -8.62 -18.27 5.71
CA LYS A 287 -7.30 -17.88 5.18
C LYS A 287 -6.43 -17.35 6.31
N GLN A 288 -5.14 -17.66 6.26
CA GLN A 288 -4.13 -17.16 7.20
C GLN A 288 -2.87 -16.76 6.45
N VAL A 289 -2.16 -15.75 6.97
CA VAL A 289 -0.83 -15.38 6.49
C VAL A 289 0.18 -15.82 7.54
N VAL A 290 1.22 -16.52 7.11
CA VAL A 290 2.35 -16.88 7.97
C VAL A 290 3.55 -16.04 7.54
N TYR A 291 4.23 -15.43 8.51
CA TYR A 291 5.49 -14.71 8.25
C TYR A 291 6.66 -15.44 8.88
N ALA A 292 7.79 -15.40 8.18
CA ALA A 292 9.11 -15.62 8.77
C ALA A 292 9.75 -14.27 9.08
N ARG A 293 10.18 -14.06 10.33
CA ARG A 293 10.80 -12.82 10.79
C ARG A 293 12.19 -13.09 11.37
N ASP A 294 13.14 -12.16 11.17
CA ASP A 294 14.43 -12.18 11.86
C ASP A 294 14.30 -11.72 13.33
N GLN A 295 15.43 -11.67 14.04
CA GLN A 295 15.49 -11.27 15.45
C GLN A 295 15.06 -9.80 15.66
N GLU A 296 15.21 -8.96 14.64
CA GLU A 296 14.76 -7.57 14.63
C GLU A 296 13.28 -7.41 14.21
N GLY A 297 12.58 -8.52 13.94
CA GLY A 297 11.17 -8.54 13.55
C GLY A 297 10.91 -8.22 12.07
N ARG A 298 11.96 -8.12 11.25
CA ARG A 298 11.82 -7.85 9.81
C ARG A 298 11.32 -9.10 9.10
N VAL A 299 10.34 -8.93 8.22
CA VAL A 299 9.80 -10.03 7.41
C VAL A 299 10.85 -10.47 6.38
N LEU A 300 11.25 -11.72 6.46
CA LEU A 300 12.15 -12.40 5.51
C LEU A 300 11.36 -13.06 4.38
N ALA A 301 10.23 -13.67 4.74
CA ALA A 301 9.35 -14.36 3.80
C ALA A 301 7.92 -14.46 4.36
N ARG A 302 6.99 -14.82 3.47
CA ARG A 302 5.58 -15.06 3.80
C ARG A 302 5.04 -16.28 3.06
N GLN A 303 4.08 -16.95 3.67
CA GLN A 303 3.26 -17.98 3.03
C GLN A 303 1.79 -17.69 3.28
N LEU A 304 0.95 -17.86 2.27
CA LEU A 304 -0.49 -17.89 2.47
C LEU A 304 -0.88 -19.33 2.81
N LEU A 305 -1.78 -19.51 3.77
CA LEU A 305 -2.41 -20.78 4.10
C LEU A 305 -3.92 -20.61 3.97
N ALA A 306 -4.61 -21.68 3.59
CA ALA A 306 -6.06 -21.72 3.64
C ALA A 306 -6.56 -23.09 4.08
N ILE A 307 -7.84 -23.14 4.46
CA ILE A 307 -8.55 -24.40 4.65
C ILE A 307 -9.61 -24.51 3.56
N ASP A 308 -9.62 -25.65 2.86
CA ASP A 308 -10.58 -25.95 1.81
C ASP A 308 -11.89 -26.55 2.36
N GLU A 309 -12.90 -26.74 1.50
CA GLU A 309 -14.19 -27.33 1.89
C GLU A 309 -14.11 -28.79 2.36
N LEU A 310 -12.96 -29.47 2.21
CA LEU A 310 -12.72 -30.82 2.71
C LEU A 310 -11.92 -30.83 4.02
N GLU A 311 -11.79 -29.66 4.66
CA GLU A 311 -11.03 -29.48 5.90
C GLU A 311 -9.55 -29.87 5.76
N ARG A 312 -8.92 -29.57 4.62
CA ARG A 312 -7.49 -29.77 4.36
C ARG A 312 -6.72 -28.46 4.42
N LEU A 313 -5.51 -28.48 4.97
CA LEU A 313 -4.60 -27.34 4.96
C LEU A 313 -3.99 -27.19 3.56
N VAL A 314 -4.33 -26.11 2.88
CA VAL A 314 -3.77 -25.72 1.58
C VAL A 314 -2.62 -24.75 1.83
N CYS A 315 -1.43 -25.12 1.36
CA CYS A 315 -0.21 -24.34 1.54
C CYS A 315 0.23 -23.74 0.20
N PHE A 316 0.11 -22.42 0.05
CA PHE A 316 0.49 -21.71 -1.17
C PHE A 316 2.00 -21.46 -1.24
N ASP A 317 2.46 -20.83 -2.31
CA ASP A 317 3.86 -20.51 -2.50
C ASP A 317 4.47 -19.60 -1.42
N ILE A 318 5.75 -19.84 -1.17
CA ILE A 318 6.56 -19.05 -0.23
C ILE A 318 7.22 -17.92 -1.00
N TYR A 319 6.98 -16.69 -0.54
CA TYR A 319 7.54 -15.48 -1.14
C TYR A 319 8.53 -14.80 -0.20
N PRO A 320 9.58 -14.13 -0.71
CA PRO A 320 9.89 -13.99 -2.14
C PRO A 320 10.31 -15.32 -2.75
N VAL A 321 10.16 -15.46 -4.07
CA VAL A 321 10.52 -16.70 -4.80
C VAL A 321 12.00 -17.05 -4.62
N SER A 322 12.83 -16.06 -4.30
CA SER A 322 14.25 -16.21 -3.96
C SER A 322 14.52 -16.76 -2.55
N ALA A 323 13.50 -17.12 -1.76
CA ALA A 323 13.68 -17.74 -0.45
C ALA A 323 14.51 -19.03 -0.58
N ASP A 324 15.52 -19.16 0.28
CA ASP A 324 16.45 -20.29 0.24
C ASP A 324 15.83 -21.61 0.75
N ALA A 325 16.56 -22.71 0.58
CA ALA A 325 16.11 -24.04 0.95
C ALA A 325 15.86 -24.19 2.46
N ALA A 326 16.63 -23.49 3.32
CA ALA A 326 16.49 -23.57 4.77
C ALA A 326 15.19 -22.90 5.22
N LEU A 327 14.89 -21.71 4.69
CA LEU A 327 13.65 -21.00 4.97
C LEU A 327 12.43 -21.78 4.48
N ARG A 328 12.51 -22.37 3.28
CA ARG A 328 11.46 -23.24 2.74
C ARG A 328 11.23 -24.48 3.62
N ALA A 329 12.30 -25.11 4.11
CA ALA A 329 12.20 -26.24 5.03
C ALA A 329 11.53 -25.84 6.36
N ALA A 330 11.85 -24.66 6.89
CA ALA A 330 11.26 -24.14 8.12
C ALA A 330 9.74 -23.89 7.98
N PHE A 331 9.29 -23.32 6.85
CA PHE A 331 7.85 -23.21 6.55
C PHE A 331 7.18 -24.58 6.44
N ARG A 332 7.79 -25.55 5.76
CA ARG A 332 7.23 -26.92 5.71
C ARG A 332 7.08 -27.53 7.09
N ALA A 333 8.09 -27.40 7.95
CA ALA A 333 8.04 -27.89 9.32
C ALA A 333 6.97 -27.18 10.16
N HIS A 334 6.74 -25.88 9.94
CA HIS A 334 5.64 -25.15 10.55
C HIS A 334 4.28 -25.65 10.05
N ASN A 335 4.10 -25.84 8.75
CA ASN A 335 2.83 -26.31 8.17
C ASN A 335 2.45 -27.71 8.65
N ILE A 336 3.42 -28.63 8.73
CA ILE A 336 3.21 -29.98 9.29
C ILE A 336 2.78 -29.90 10.76
N ALA A 337 3.46 -29.06 11.55
CA ALA A 337 3.12 -28.89 12.96
C ALA A 337 1.72 -28.26 13.14
N LEU A 338 1.37 -27.27 12.30
CA LEU A 338 0.07 -26.63 12.31
C LEU A 338 -1.05 -27.60 11.89
N ALA A 339 -0.86 -28.36 10.82
CA ALA A 339 -1.82 -29.37 10.36
C ALA A 339 -2.06 -30.44 11.44
N HIS A 340 -0.98 -30.92 12.08
CA HIS A 340 -1.07 -31.85 13.21
C HIS A 340 -1.82 -31.24 14.40
N ALA A 341 -1.53 -29.98 14.76
CA ALA A 341 -2.22 -29.28 15.85
C ALA A 341 -3.71 -29.06 15.57
N LEU A 342 -4.08 -28.85 14.30
CA LEU A 342 -5.46 -28.71 13.84
C LEU A 342 -6.16 -30.06 13.65
N GLY A 343 -5.43 -31.19 13.66
CA GLY A 343 -5.99 -32.52 13.37
C GLY A 343 -6.47 -32.70 11.92
N ILE A 344 -5.89 -31.95 10.96
CA ILE A 344 -6.26 -31.99 9.54
C ILE A 344 -5.10 -32.44 8.65
N ALA A 345 -5.43 -32.94 7.46
CA ALA A 345 -4.43 -33.30 6.45
C ALA A 345 -3.92 -32.06 5.70
N ILE A 346 -2.70 -32.13 5.16
CA ILE A 346 -2.20 -31.16 4.18
C ILE A 346 -2.62 -31.62 2.78
N TYR A 347 -3.16 -30.70 1.97
CA TYR A 347 -3.48 -30.98 0.58
C TYR A 347 -2.22 -31.26 -0.24
N THR A 348 -2.27 -32.26 -1.14
CA THR A 348 -1.23 -32.54 -2.13
C THR A 348 -1.87 -32.73 -3.51
N GLU A 349 -1.17 -32.32 -4.58
CA GLU A 349 -1.69 -32.48 -5.96
C GLU A 349 -1.88 -33.94 -6.39
N GLN A 350 -1.24 -34.88 -5.70
CA GLN A 350 -1.39 -36.31 -5.94
C GLN A 350 -2.76 -36.85 -5.48
N MET A 351 -3.54 -36.05 -4.75
CA MET A 351 -4.92 -36.40 -4.42
C MET A 351 -5.80 -36.15 -5.64
N ASP A 352 -6.61 -37.13 -6.06
CA ASP A 352 -7.51 -37.06 -7.23
C ASP A 352 -8.60 -35.96 -7.13
N GLU A 353 -8.64 -35.20 -6.04
CA GLU A 353 -9.63 -34.16 -5.75
C GLU A 353 -8.97 -32.80 -5.55
N HIS A 354 -9.14 -31.90 -6.53
CA HIS A 354 -8.72 -30.49 -6.43
C HIS A 354 -9.27 -29.81 -5.17
N TYR A 355 -8.44 -28.98 -4.54
CA TYR A 355 -8.88 -28.17 -3.41
C TYR A 355 -9.89 -27.10 -3.86
N ARG A 356 -10.79 -26.75 -2.94
CA ARG A 356 -11.74 -25.65 -3.12
C ARG A 356 -11.74 -24.76 -1.89
N VAL A 357 -11.09 -23.62 -1.99
CA VAL A 357 -11.05 -22.60 -0.93
C VAL A 357 -12.12 -21.54 -1.23
N PRO A 358 -13.21 -21.47 -0.45
CA PRO A 358 -14.27 -20.50 -0.70
C PRO A 358 -13.83 -19.07 -0.36
N VAL A 359 -14.47 -18.11 -1.00
CA VAL A 359 -14.51 -16.72 -0.57
C VAL A 359 -15.71 -16.53 0.35
N ILE A 360 -15.52 -15.93 1.53
CA ILE A 360 -16.55 -15.87 2.59
C ILE A 360 -17.15 -14.47 2.74
N LEU A 361 -16.31 -13.48 3.11
CA LEU A 361 -16.69 -12.08 3.30
C LEU A 361 -16.25 -11.20 2.14
N ALA A 362 -15.09 -11.51 1.57
CA ALA A 362 -14.61 -10.83 0.39
C ALA A 362 -15.52 -11.13 -0.82
N GLN A 363 -15.33 -10.36 -1.88
CA GLN A 363 -15.97 -10.54 -3.19
C GLN A 363 -15.07 -11.35 -4.13
N THR A 364 -13.76 -11.12 -4.05
CA THR A 364 -12.75 -11.69 -4.95
C THR A 364 -11.52 -12.10 -4.15
N TRP A 365 -10.86 -13.16 -4.62
CA TRP A 365 -9.57 -13.62 -4.12
C TRP A 365 -8.82 -14.29 -5.27
N TRP A 366 -7.56 -13.93 -5.42
CA TRP A 366 -6.63 -14.52 -6.39
C TRP A 366 -5.87 -15.67 -5.75
N ASP A 367 -5.88 -16.79 -6.46
CA ASP A 367 -5.16 -18.00 -6.15
C ASP A 367 -4.05 -18.18 -7.18
N ASP A 368 -2.79 -18.18 -6.73
CA ASP A 368 -1.60 -18.35 -7.57
C ASP A 368 -1.11 -19.80 -7.66
N GLY A 369 -1.84 -20.76 -7.08
CA GLY A 369 -1.49 -22.17 -7.07
C GLY A 369 -0.80 -22.63 -5.77
N VAL A 370 -0.81 -23.95 -5.56
CA VAL A 370 -0.20 -24.58 -4.38
C VAL A 370 1.30 -24.77 -4.55
N ASN A 371 2.01 -24.88 -3.43
CA ASN A 371 3.43 -25.18 -3.45
C ASN A 371 3.66 -26.70 -3.55
N ASP A 372 4.06 -27.16 -4.73
CA ASP A 372 4.28 -28.60 -5.03
C ASP A 372 5.40 -29.25 -4.22
N THR A 373 6.28 -28.47 -3.58
CA THR A 373 7.48 -28.99 -2.89
C THR A 373 7.23 -29.59 -1.51
N ILE A 374 5.97 -29.72 -1.07
CA ILE A 374 5.62 -30.42 0.18
C ILE A 374 5.65 -31.96 0.00
N VAL A 375 5.64 -32.44 -1.25
CA VAL A 375 5.39 -33.84 -1.60
C VAL A 375 6.54 -34.81 -1.28
N ASP A 376 7.78 -34.34 -1.08
CA ASP A 376 8.90 -35.29 -1.17
C ASP A 376 9.17 -36.20 0.06
N GLN A 377 8.68 -35.97 1.29
CA GLN A 377 9.10 -36.81 2.46
C GLN A 377 8.14 -36.93 3.67
N ALA A 378 6.83 -37.12 3.50
CA ALA A 378 5.95 -37.61 4.58
C ALA A 378 4.84 -38.46 3.96
N ILE A 379 4.65 -39.76 4.21
CA ILE A 379 4.70 -40.54 5.44
C ILE A 379 5.08 -41.99 5.04
N GLY A 380 6.21 -42.51 5.52
CA GLY A 380 6.42 -43.96 5.56
C GLY A 380 5.59 -44.55 6.70
N PRO A 381 4.89 -45.69 6.52
CA PRO A 381 4.07 -46.27 7.59
C PRO A 381 4.97 -46.62 8.77
N THR A 382 4.72 -45.98 9.91
CA THR A 382 5.29 -46.39 11.19
C THR A 382 4.69 -47.75 11.53
N SER A 383 5.49 -48.80 11.36
CA SER A 383 5.22 -50.12 11.89
C SER A 383 5.11 -50.03 13.41
N ILE A 384 3.93 -50.38 13.93
CA ILE A 384 3.70 -50.63 15.34
C ILE A 384 4.43 -51.95 15.68
N PRO A 385 5.37 -51.98 16.65
CA PRO A 385 5.95 -53.23 17.10
C PRO A 385 4.91 -53.99 17.93
N SER A 386 4.69 -55.24 17.53
CA SER A 386 3.95 -56.29 18.24
C SER A 386 4.59 -56.67 19.57
#